data_AF-A0A559PR39-F1
#
_entry.id   AF-A0A559PR39-F1
#
_cell.length_a   1.000
_cell.length_b   1.000
_cell.length_c   1.000
_cell.angle_alpha   90.00
_cell.angle_beta   90.00
_cell.angle_gamma   90.00
#
_symmetry.space_group_name_H-M   'P 1'
#
loop_
_entity.id
_entity.type
_entity.pdbx_description
1 polymer ?
#
loop_
_entity_poly.entity_id
_entity_poly.type
_entity_poly.pdbx_seq_one_letter_code
_entity_poly.pdbx_strand_id
1 'polypeptide(L)'
;MKLNNKIKIFGLYFLSLFCILIFLIINNSINLKSLIIKADNFRPENGFFLFLTTGFIKYGILIIGISIFTILTYKMIKKIW
;
A
#
# COMPACT_ATOMS: atom_id res chain seq x y z
N MET A 1 -17.22 -22.71 17.24
CA MET A 1 -16.49 -22.14 16.08
C MET A 1 -16.36 -20.60 16.17
N LYS A 2 -15.77 -20.05 17.24
CA LYS A 2 -15.65 -18.58 17.46
C LYS A 2 -14.21 -18.04 17.37
N LEU A 3 -13.20 -18.91 17.43
CA LEU A 3 -11.77 -18.55 17.48
C LEU A 3 -11.21 -18.10 16.11
N ASN A 4 -11.67 -18.76 15.03
CA ASN A 4 -11.15 -18.52 13.66
C ASN A 4 -11.34 -17.08 13.19
N ASN A 5 -12.44 -16.43 13.61
CA ASN A 5 -12.75 -15.07 13.20
C ASN A 5 -11.83 -14.03 13.86
N LYS A 6 -11.33 -14.29 15.08
CA LYS A 6 -10.39 -13.38 15.75
C LYS A 6 -9.00 -13.41 15.09
N ILE A 7 -8.52 -14.60 14.75
CA ILE A 7 -7.24 -14.80 14.05
C ILE A 7 -7.28 -14.14 12.66
N LYS A 8 -8.40 -14.29 11.94
CA LYS A 8 -8.59 -13.68 10.62
C LYS A 8 -8.56 -12.15 10.66
N ILE A 9 -9.14 -11.54 11.70
CA ILE A 9 -9.10 -10.08 11.93
C ILE A 9 -7.68 -9.61 12.25
N PHE A 10 -6.95 -10.36 13.09
CA PHE A 10 -5.57 -10.03 13.43
C PHE A 10 -4.65 -10.09 12.21
N GLY A 11 -4.82 -11.11 11.35
CA GLY A 11 -4.09 -11.23 10.09
C GLY A 11 -4.37 -10.08 9.11
N LEU A 12 -5.63 -9.62 9.02
CA LEU A 12 -6.00 -8.47 8.19
C LEU A 12 -5.40 -7.15 8.70
N TYR A 13 -5.29 -6.97 10.02
CA TYR A 13 -4.59 -5.83 10.62
C TYR A 13 -3.10 -5.83 10.26
N PHE A 14 -2.45 -6.99 10.42
CA PHE A 14 -1.05 -7.18 10.07
C PHE A 14 -0.80 -6.94 8.59
N LEU A 15 -1.71 -7.38 7.71
CA LEU A 15 -1.65 -7.12 6.28
C LEU A 15 -1.77 -5.63 5.94
N SER A 16 -2.61 -4.88 6.65
CA SER A 16 -2.73 -3.43 6.45
C SER A 16 -1.46 -2.68 6.89
N LEU A 17 -0.88 -3.08 8.04
CA LEU A 17 0.41 -2.57 8.52
C LEU A 17 1.53 -2.90 7.51
N PHE A 18 1.50 -4.11 6.95
CA PHE A 18 2.44 -4.53 5.92
C PHE A 18 2.32 -3.69 4.65
N CYS A 19 1.10 -3.36 4.19
CA CYS A 19 0.90 -2.44 3.07
C CYS A 19 1.46 -1.04 3.35
N ILE A 20 1.26 -0.51 4.55
CA ILE A 20 1.78 0.80 4.95
C ILE A 20 3.32 0.78 5.02
N LEU A 21 3.92 -0.29 5.56
CA LEU A 21 5.37 -0.46 5.60
C LEU A 21 5.97 -0.60 4.20
N ILE A 22 5.34 -1.37 3.30
CA ILE A 22 5.74 -1.48 1.89
C ILE A 22 5.70 -0.10 1.23
N PHE A 23 4.63 0.68 1.44
CA PHE A 23 4.56 2.04 0.93
C PHE A 23 5.72 2.90 1.42
N LEU A 24 6.05 2.83 2.71
CA LEU A 24 7.16 3.58 3.32
C LEU A 24 8.52 3.20 2.72
N ILE A 25 8.77 1.90 2.52
CA ILE A 25 10.00 1.38 1.91
C ILE A 25 10.10 1.86 0.45
N ILE A 26 9.04 1.68 -0.34
CA ILE A 26 9.01 2.12 -1.74
C ILE A 26 9.17 3.65 -1.82
N ASN A 27 8.59 4.40 -0.88
CA ASN A 27 8.67 5.85 -0.86
C ASN A 27 10.06 6.39 -0.51
N ASN A 28 10.74 5.74 0.43
CA ASN A 28 12.07 6.14 0.86
C ASN A 28 13.20 5.56 -0.01
N SER A 29 12.89 4.65 -0.93
CA SER A 29 13.90 4.05 -1.80
C SER A 29 14.44 5.04 -2.83
N ILE A 30 15.66 5.53 -2.59
CA ILE A 30 16.44 6.37 -3.51
C ILE A 30 16.62 5.67 -4.87
N ASN A 31 16.68 4.34 -4.88
CA ASN A 31 16.78 3.52 -6.10
C ASN A 31 15.59 3.68 -7.04
N LEU A 32 14.35 3.82 -6.54
CA LEU A 32 13.20 4.00 -7.42
C LEU A 32 13.29 5.35 -8.14
N LYS A 33 13.71 6.39 -7.42
CA LYS A 33 13.85 7.74 -7.96
C LYS A 33 14.94 7.80 -9.04
N SER A 34 16.09 7.15 -8.80
CA SER A 34 17.16 7.09 -9.79
C SER A 34 16.85 6.20 -10.99
N LEU A 35 16.07 5.11 -10.80
CA LEU A 35 15.55 4.27 -11.89
C LEU A 35 14.54 5.01 -12.76
N ILE A 36 13.62 5.76 -12.15
CA ILE A 36 12.65 6.60 -12.88
C ILE A 36 13.39 7.66 -13.70
N ILE A 37 14.37 8.37 -13.11
CA ILE A 37 15.16 9.38 -13.82
C ILE A 37 16.00 8.75 -14.95
N LYS A 38 16.58 7.56 -14.76
CA LYS A 38 17.27 6.84 -15.83
C LYS A 38 16.32 6.39 -16.95
N ALA A 39 15.12 5.91 -16.60
CA ALA A 39 14.12 5.49 -17.57
C ALA A 39 13.59 6.67 -18.40
N ASP A 40 13.39 7.82 -17.77
CA ASP A 40 12.93 9.05 -18.42
C ASP A 40 13.98 9.58 -19.42
N ASN A 41 15.26 9.56 -19.02
CA ASN A 41 16.37 9.94 -19.90
C ASN A 41 16.62 8.94 -21.05
N PHE A 42 16.25 7.66 -20.90
CA PHE A 42 16.49 6.62 -21.91
C PHE A 42 15.31 6.45 -22.89
N ARG A 43 14.08 6.79 -22.46
CA ARG A 43 12.87 6.80 -23.31
C ARG A 43 11.92 7.93 -22.88
N PRO A 44 12.04 9.14 -23.47
CA PRO A 44 11.21 10.28 -23.10
C PRO A 44 9.70 10.07 -23.39
N GLU A 45 9.35 9.23 -24.37
CA GLU A 45 7.94 8.94 -24.70
C GLU A 45 7.27 7.97 -23.72
N ASN A 46 8.02 7.06 -23.11
CA ASN A 46 7.50 6.05 -22.16
C ASN A 46 7.77 6.41 -20.69
N GLY A 47 8.65 7.37 -20.42
CA GLY A 47 9.01 7.82 -19.08
C GLY A 47 7.82 8.38 -18.30
N PHE A 48 6.95 9.15 -18.96
CA PHE A 48 5.71 9.65 -18.37
C PHE A 48 4.74 8.51 -17.97
N PHE A 49 4.61 7.48 -18.80
CA PHE A 49 3.75 6.34 -18.50
C PHE A 49 4.29 5.50 -17.33
N LEU A 50 5.62 5.34 -17.27
CA LEU A 50 6.32 4.72 -16.14
C LEU A 50 6.18 5.53 -14.85
N PHE A 51 6.25 6.86 -14.93
CA PHE A 51 6.05 7.75 -13.79
C PHE A 51 4.61 7.67 -13.26
N LEU A 52 3.61 7.73 -14.15
CA LEU A 52 2.21 7.58 -13.78
C LEU A 52 1.94 6.21 -13.15
N THR A 53 2.37 5.13 -13.78
CA THR A 53 2.12 3.77 -13.27
C THR A 53 2.81 3.52 -11.93
N THR A 54 4.06 3.94 -11.76
CA THR A 54 4.77 3.84 -10.46
C THR A 54 4.10 4.68 -9.38
N GLY A 55 3.60 5.87 -9.73
CA GLY A 55 2.76 6.69 -8.86
C GLY A 55 1.46 5.98 -8.45
N PHE A 56 0.69 5.48 -9.42
CA PHE A 56 -0.55 4.73 -9.17
C PHE A 56 -0.34 3.51 -8.30
N ILE A 57 0.76 2.76 -8.50
CA ILE A 57 1.09 1.60 -7.66
C ILE A 57 1.39 2.04 -6.23
N LYS A 58 2.19 3.10 -6.06
CA LYS A 58 2.52 3.67 -4.74
C LYS A 58 1.26 4.10 -3.99
N TYR A 59 0.50 5.01 -4.59
CA TYR A 59 -0.67 5.59 -3.93
C TYR A 59 -1.81 4.58 -3.84
N GLY A 60 -1.94 3.65 -4.80
CA GLY A 60 -2.90 2.55 -4.75
C GLY A 60 -2.67 1.62 -3.56
N ILE A 61 -1.43 1.19 -3.30
CA ILE A 61 -1.09 0.38 -2.13
C ILE A 61 -1.40 1.12 -0.82
N LEU A 62 -1.14 2.43 -0.77
CA LEU A 62 -1.49 3.25 0.38
C LEU A 62 -3.01 3.30 0.61
N ILE A 63 -3.78 3.60 -0.43
CA ILE A 63 -5.25 3.69 -0.37
C ILE A 63 -5.85 2.36 0.09
N ILE A 64 -5.35 1.23 -0.44
CA ILE A 64 -5.78 -0.12 -0.05
C ILE A 64 -5.43 -0.39 1.43
N GLY A 65 -4.21 -0.06 1.86
CA GLY A 65 -3.80 -0.22 3.25
C GLY A 65 -4.68 0.57 4.23
N ILE A 66 -4.94 1.84 3.93
CA ILE A 66 -5.79 2.72 4.75
C ILE A 66 -7.23 2.24 4.75
N SER A 67 -7.80 1.90 3.60
CA SER A 67 -9.20 1.44 3.51
C SER A 67 -9.43 0.13 4.27
N ILE A 68 -8.50 -0.84 4.18
CA ILE A 68 -8.56 -2.07 4.99
C ILE A 68 -8.53 -1.72 6.48
N PHE A 69 -7.64 -0.83 6.90
CA PHE A 69 -7.54 -0.38 8.29
C PHE A 69 -8.82 0.32 8.78
N THR A 70 -9.41 1.21 7.98
CA THR A 70 -10.65 1.90 8.30
C THR A 70 -11.84 0.93 8.44
N ILE A 71 -11.99 -0.02 7.50
CA ILE A 71 -13.07 -1.03 7.54
C ILE A 71 -12.94 -1.92 8.78
N LEU A 72 -11.72 -2.37 9.09
CA LEU A 72 -11.44 -3.16 10.29
C LEU A 72 -11.75 -2.38 11.57
N THR A 73 -11.33 -1.12 11.63
CA THR A 73 -11.57 -0.24 12.78
C THR A 73 -13.05 -0.03 13.00
N TYR A 74 -13.81 0.28 11.95
CA TYR A 74 -15.27 0.41 12.00
C TYR A 74 -15.95 -0.87 12.50
N LYS A 75 -15.54 -2.02 11.97
CA LYS A 75 -16.10 -3.33 12.36
C LYS A 75 -15.75 -3.71 13.79
N MET A 76 -14.61 -3.26 14.31
CA MET A 76 -14.20 -3.46 15.71
C MET A 76 -15.02 -2.57 16.65
N ILE A 77 -15.20 -1.30 16.33
CA ILE A 77 -16.03 -0.35 17.11
C ILE A 77 -17.47 -0.86 17.18
N LYS A 78 -18.07 -1.26 16.06
CA LYS A 78 -19.43 -1.83 16.00
C LYS A 78 -19.61 -3.14 16.78
N LYS A 79 -18.51 -3.83 17.10
CA LYS A 79 -18.55 -5.07 17.88
C LYS A 79 -18.36 -4.81 19.38
N ILE A 80 -17.77 -3.68 19.73
CA ILE A 80 -17.48 -3.25 21.11
C ILE A 80 -18.66 -2.45 21.69
N TRP A 81 -19.30 -1.62 20.86
CA TRP A 81 -20.58 -0.96 21.13
C TRP A 81 -21.74 -1.91 20.84
#